data_AF-A0A9E3IKZ8-F1
#
_entry.id   AF-A0A9E3IKZ8-F1
#
_cell.length_a   1.000
_cell.length_b   1.000
_cell.length_c   1.000
_cell.angle_alpha   90.00
_cell.angle_beta   90.00
_cell.angle_gamma   90.00
#
_symmetry.space_group_name_H-M   'P 1'
#
loop_
_entity.id
_entity.type
_entity.pdbx_description
1 polymer ?
#
loop_
_entity_poly.entity_id
_entity_poly.type
_entity_poly.pdbx_seq_one_letter_code
_entity_poly.pdbx_strand_id
1 'polypeptide(L)'
;MSHWFKALAFLLVFSLWPAANRAPAATDDVSVSVRFTVISWGAPMPDLLYKSGGSFKKLPVPAFSPSSFQTYTGQPELGFYLKKQVEGKWVEVEVAKAALPPNENNVTILLAPGAAGAYEAFVIPGDPRGFPYGRAKLINITNQPLVIRCNKDAAVSLTAGKAEVVEPATNSTSLFVELAVRKGGKWKRLYDNLFNLNPKEQTLLIFSRGDSKYFLSSAGDVENEVKVVVIRLPEEPPAAQLAKTQ
;
A
#
# COMPACT_ATOMS: atom_id res chain seq x y z
N MET A 1 -19.49 -57.26 -18.27
CA MET A 1 -18.12 -57.69 -18.63
C MET A 1 -17.21 -57.30 -17.49
N SER A 2 -16.77 -58.32 -16.76
CA SER A 2 -15.97 -58.26 -15.53
C SER A 2 -14.51 -58.47 -15.93
N HIS A 3 -13.61 -57.55 -15.57
CA HIS A 3 -12.18 -57.83 -15.60
C HIS A 3 -11.52 -57.41 -14.28
N TRP A 4 -11.05 -58.46 -13.61
CA TRP A 4 -10.22 -58.48 -12.43
C TRP A 4 -8.87 -57.82 -12.68
N PHE A 5 -8.38 -57.01 -11.74
CA PHE A 5 -6.98 -56.63 -11.65
C PHE A 5 -6.33 -57.29 -10.42
N LYS A 6 -5.27 -58.06 -10.68
CA LYS A 6 -4.46 -58.76 -9.68
C LYS A 6 -3.59 -57.76 -8.93
N ALA A 7 -3.66 -57.79 -7.61
CA ALA A 7 -2.77 -57.04 -6.72
C ALA A 7 -1.41 -57.75 -6.63
N LEU A 8 -0.33 -57.00 -6.88
CA LEU A 8 1.05 -57.44 -6.68
C LEU A 8 1.56 -56.76 -5.40
N ALA A 9 1.82 -57.55 -4.36
CA ALA A 9 2.34 -57.06 -3.09
C ALA A 9 3.88 -57.01 -3.15
N PHE A 10 4.45 -55.81 -3.13
CA PHE A 10 5.88 -55.58 -2.94
C PHE A 10 6.14 -55.28 -1.46
N LEU A 11 6.85 -56.18 -0.78
CA LEU A 11 7.38 -55.96 0.57
C LEU A 11 8.68 -55.14 0.46
N LEU A 12 8.58 -53.83 0.74
CA LEU A 12 9.73 -52.95 0.92
C LEU A 12 10.12 -52.93 2.40
N VAL A 13 11.28 -53.49 2.71
CA VAL A 13 11.92 -53.37 4.03
C VAL A 13 12.57 -51.99 4.10
N PHE A 14 11.91 -51.05 4.77
CA PHE A 14 12.49 -49.75 5.10
C PHE A 14 13.40 -49.88 6.31
N SER A 15 14.70 -49.75 6.10
CA SER A 15 15.70 -49.55 7.15
C SER A 15 15.44 -48.20 7.83
N LEU A 16 15.03 -48.26 9.11
CA LEU A 16 14.89 -47.11 10.00
C LEU A 16 16.27 -46.52 10.30
N TRP A 17 16.67 -45.50 9.53
CA TRP A 17 17.76 -44.62 9.94
C TRP A 17 17.23 -43.62 10.98
N PRO A 18 17.91 -43.42 12.13
CA PRO A 18 17.58 -42.33 13.03
C PRO A 18 17.90 -41.02 12.31
N ALA A 19 16.86 -40.32 11.83
CA ALA A 19 16.98 -38.96 11.40
C ALA A 19 17.45 -38.14 12.60
N ALA A 20 18.73 -37.76 12.61
CA ALA A 20 19.24 -36.79 13.55
C ALA A 20 18.44 -35.50 13.34
N ASN A 21 17.52 -35.22 14.27
CA ASN A 21 16.81 -33.94 14.39
C ASN A 21 17.85 -32.84 14.60
N ARG A 22 18.44 -32.32 13.52
CA ARG A 22 19.13 -31.04 13.56
C ARG A 22 18.06 -29.99 13.82
N ALA A 23 18.10 -29.40 15.01
CA ALA A 23 17.34 -28.20 15.28
C ALA A 23 17.62 -27.18 14.15
N PRO A 24 16.59 -26.55 13.57
CA PRO A 24 16.81 -25.51 12.58
C PRO A 24 17.74 -24.46 13.19
N ALA A 25 18.80 -24.10 12.45
CA ALA A 25 19.70 -23.05 12.88
C ALA A 25 18.89 -21.80 13.18
N ALA A 26 19.18 -21.15 14.31
CA ALA A 26 18.55 -19.88 14.67
C ALA A 26 18.79 -18.89 13.51
N THR A 27 17.73 -18.58 12.77
CA THR A 27 17.75 -17.51 11.79
C THR A 27 17.92 -16.21 12.58
N ASP A 28 19.00 -15.48 12.32
CA ASP A 28 19.20 -14.15 12.89
C ASP A 28 17.92 -13.34 12.72
N ASP A 29 17.35 -12.91 13.85
CA ASP A 29 16.04 -12.27 13.90
C ASP A 29 16.17 -10.87 13.30
N VAL A 30 15.88 -10.74 12.01
CA VAL A 30 15.98 -9.47 11.28
C VAL A 30 14.91 -8.53 11.84
N SER A 31 15.32 -7.60 12.70
CA SER A 31 14.43 -6.56 13.22
C SER A 31 14.51 -5.28 12.40
N VAL A 32 13.38 -4.62 12.16
CA VAL A 32 13.31 -3.27 11.59
C VAL A 32 12.79 -2.28 12.64
N SER A 33 13.19 -1.01 12.51
CA SER A 33 12.67 0.10 13.31
C SER A 33 12.23 1.21 12.36
N VAL A 34 10.94 1.54 12.35
CA VAL A 34 10.36 2.46 11.38
C VAL A 34 9.28 3.33 12.03
N ARG A 35 9.21 4.58 11.61
CA ARG A 35 8.07 5.46 11.87
C ARG A 35 7.10 5.35 10.70
N PHE A 36 5.82 5.13 10.97
CA PHE A 36 4.84 4.94 9.91
C PHE A 36 3.57 5.77 10.11
N THR A 37 2.89 6.06 9.01
CA THR A 37 1.50 6.54 8.99
C THR A 37 0.69 5.64 8.06
N VAL A 38 -0.62 5.57 8.29
CA VAL A 38 -1.54 4.77 7.47
C VAL A 38 -2.54 5.69 6.79
N ILE A 39 -2.82 5.44 5.52
CA ILE A 39 -3.91 6.08 4.77
C ILE A 39 -4.91 4.98 4.41
N SER A 40 -6.18 5.17 4.78
CA SER A 40 -7.25 4.31 4.28
C SER A 40 -7.73 4.81 2.92
N TRP A 41 -7.72 3.93 1.93
CA TRP A 41 -8.42 4.15 0.67
C TRP A 41 -9.88 3.74 0.85
N GLY A 42 -10.79 4.71 0.90
CA GLY A 42 -12.22 4.45 1.03
C GLY A 42 -12.75 4.85 2.39
N ALA A 43 -13.20 3.88 3.18
CA ALA A 43 -13.88 4.14 4.45
C ALA A 43 -12.88 4.43 5.60
N PRO A 44 -13.27 5.23 6.61
CA PRO A 44 -12.45 5.38 7.81
C PRO A 44 -12.35 4.05 8.57
N MET A 45 -11.23 3.82 9.25
CA MET A 45 -10.98 2.65 10.09
C MET A 45 -10.72 3.08 11.55
N PRO A 46 -11.77 3.39 12.33
CA PRO A 46 -11.60 3.91 13.70
C PRO A 46 -11.00 2.88 14.67
N ASP A 47 -11.16 1.58 14.38
CA ASP A 47 -10.77 0.47 15.25
C ASP A 47 -9.67 -0.40 14.67
N LEU A 48 -8.89 0.13 13.72
CA LEU A 48 -7.70 -0.56 13.21
C LEU A 48 -6.70 -0.74 14.35
N LEU A 49 -6.16 -1.94 14.45
CA LEU A 49 -5.12 -2.30 15.41
C LEU A 49 -3.86 -2.72 14.65
N TYR A 50 -2.70 -2.57 15.29
CA TYR A 50 -1.45 -3.18 14.84
C TYR A 50 -0.74 -3.80 16.03
N LYS A 51 0.11 -4.81 15.78
CA LYS A 51 0.86 -5.49 16.85
C LYS A 51 2.27 -4.92 16.96
N SER A 52 2.71 -4.56 18.16
CA SER A 52 4.07 -4.07 18.42
C SER A 52 4.49 -4.45 19.85
N GLY A 53 5.69 -5.04 20.00
CA GLY A 53 6.19 -5.51 21.29
C GLY A 53 5.27 -6.55 21.95
N GLY A 54 4.64 -7.44 21.16
CA GLY A 54 3.71 -8.46 21.66
C GLY A 54 2.29 -7.96 21.97
N SER A 55 2.06 -6.65 22.01
CA SER A 55 0.76 -6.04 22.35
C SER A 55 0.05 -5.45 21.12
N PHE A 56 -1.28 -5.42 21.14
CA PHE A 56 -2.08 -4.70 20.14
C PHE A 56 -2.21 -3.23 20.53
N LYS A 57 -1.99 -2.34 19.56
CA LYS A 57 -2.12 -0.88 19.69
C LYS A 57 -3.20 -0.37 18.74
N LYS A 58 -4.04 0.55 19.21
CA LYS A 58 -5.10 1.17 18.41
C LYS A 58 -4.51 2.25 17.50
N LEU A 59 -4.97 2.28 16.26
CA LEU A 59 -4.57 3.23 15.23
C LEU A 59 -5.80 3.71 14.45
N PRO A 60 -6.50 4.76 14.91
CA PRO A 60 -7.61 5.31 14.15
C PRO A 60 -7.12 5.89 12.82
N VAL A 61 -7.68 5.44 11.71
CA VAL A 61 -7.30 5.92 10.36
C VAL A 61 -8.48 6.64 9.71
N PRO A 62 -8.37 7.94 9.39
CA PRO A 62 -9.40 8.65 8.64
C PRO A 62 -9.49 8.18 7.19
N ALA A 63 -10.62 8.42 6.54
CA ALA A 63 -10.80 8.19 5.11
C ALA A 63 -9.93 9.17 4.30
N PHE A 64 -9.15 8.65 3.35
CA PHE A 64 -8.35 9.46 2.41
C PHE A 64 -7.43 10.49 3.05
N SER A 65 -6.98 10.24 4.28
CA SER A 65 -6.06 11.11 5.00
C SER A 65 -5.10 10.27 5.86
N PRO A 66 -3.86 10.72 6.09
CA PRO A 66 -2.91 10.00 6.94
C PRO A 66 -3.36 9.96 8.41
N SER A 67 -3.11 8.84 9.07
CA SER A 67 -3.20 8.71 10.52
C SER A 67 -2.12 9.54 11.22
N SER A 68 -2.21 9.64 12.55
CA SER A 68 -1.06 10.06 13.34
C SER A 68 0.12 9.11 13.13
N PHE A 69 1.33 9.65 13.24
CA PHE A 69 2.53 8.84 13.16
C PHE A 69 2.63 7.87 14.33
N GLN A 70 3.09 6.67 14.03
CA GLN A 70 3.38 5.61 14.97
C GLN A 70 4.82 5.17 14.82
N THR A 71 5.40 4.59 15.86
CA THR A 71 6.70 3.91 15.80
C THR A 71 6.50 2.41 15.94
N TYR A 72 7.20 1.66 15.10
CA TYR A 72 7.21 0.21 15.10
C TYR A 72 8.65 -0.30 15.16
N THR A 73 8.89 -1.25 16.07
CA THR A 73 10.13 -2.03 16.12
C THR A 73 9.73 -3.50 16.24
N GLY A 74 10.24 -4.34 15.34
CA GLY A 74 9.87 -5.75 15.28
C GLY A 74 10.25 -6.40 13.95
N GLN A 75 9.47 -7.39 13.55
CA GLN A 75 9.65 -8.15 12.30
C GLN A 75 9.51 -7.25 11.06
N PRO A 76 10.09 -7.60 9.90
CA PRO A 76 9.94 -6.84 8.67
C PRO A 76 8.50 -6.87 8.11
N GLU A 77 7.57 -7.56 8.78
CA GLU A 77 6.16 -7.61 8.43
C GLU A 77 5.31 -6.97 9.53
N LEU A 78 4.56 -5.93 9.18
CA LEU A 78 3.60 -5.27 10.07
C LEU A 78 2.18 -5.77 9.78
N GLY A 79 1.60 -6.51 10.72
CA GLY A 79 0.21 -6.96 10.67
C GLY A 79 -0.76 -5.90 11.18
N PHE A 80 -1.90 -5.79 10.50
CA PHE A 80 -3.04 -4.95 10.87
C PHE A 80 -4.27 -5.81 11.17
N TYR A 81 -5.03 -5.44 12.19
CA TYR A 81 -6.11 -6.25 12.74
C TYR A 81 -7.37 -5.43 12.96
N LEU A 82 -8.53 -6.09 12.86
CA LEU A 82 -9.82 -5.56 13.30
C LEU A 82 -10.45 -6.51 14.30
N LYS A 83 -11.18 -5.96 15.27
CA LYS A 83 -12.00 -6.78 16.18
C LYS A 83 -13.24 -7.26 15.43
N LYS A 84 -13.47 -8.57 15.44
CA LYS A 84 -14.69 -9.20 14.90
C LYS A 84 -15.29 -10.11 15.96
N GLN A 85 -16.62 -10.22 15.96
CA GLN A 85 -17.30 -11.17 16.84
C GLN A 85 -17.35 -12.53 16.14
N VAL A 86 -16.72 -13.54 16.75
CA VAL A 86 -16.73 -14.94 16.30
C VAL A 86 -17.27 -15.77 17.45
N GLU A 87 -18.39 -16.47 17.21
CA GLU A 87 -19.06 -17.31 18.23
C GLU A 87 -19.35 -16.56 19.54
N GLY A 88 -19.79 -15.31 19.44
CA GLY A 88 -20.12 -14.46 20.59
C GLY A 88 -18.92 -13.80 21.28
N LYS A 89 -17.67 -14.14 20.91
CA LYS A 89 -16.44 -13.57 21.48
C LYS A 89 -15.81 -12.57 20.52
N TRP A 90 -15.27 -11.47 21.06
CA TRP A 90 -14.46 -10.53 20.28
C TRP A 90 -13.05 -11.09 20.10
N VAL A 91 -12.63 -11.23 18.84
CA VAL A 91 -11.30 -11.69 18.46
C VAL A 91 -10.65 -10.71 17.48
N GLU A 92 -9.35 -10.52 17.62
CA GLU A 92 -8.54 -9.75 16.67
C GLU A 92 -8.26 -10.60 15.42
N VAL A 93 -8.79 -10.18 14.28
CA VAL A 93 -8.61 -10.85 12.99
C VAL A 93 -7.64 -10.03 12.15
N GLU A 94 -6.57 -10.64 11.65
CA GLU A 94 -5.65 -10.00 10.71
C GLU A 94 -6.41 -9.65 9.43
N VAL A 95 -6.33 -8.39 9.02
CA VAL A 95 -6.99 -7.90 7.81
C VAL A 95 -6.01 -7.42 6.75
N ALA A 96 -4.76 -7.12 7.12
CA ALA A 96 -3.70 -6.77 6.18
C ALA A 96 -2.32 -7.06 6.78
N LYS A 97 -1.33 -7.19 5.90
CA LYS A 97 0.07 -7.31 6.25
C LYS A 97 0.90 -6.44 5.31
N ALA A 98 1.77 -5.61 5.87
CA ALA A 98 2.68 -4.73 5.12
C ALA A 98 4.12 -5.22 5.24
N ALA A 99 4.80 -5.42 4.10
CA ALA A 99 6.23 -5.71 4.06
C ALA A 99 7.02 -4.40 4.19
N LEU A 100 7.69 -4.22 5.32
CA LEU A 100 8.46 -3.02 5.63
C LEU A 100 9.84 -3.09 4.96
N PRO A 101 10.22 -2.08 4.16
CA PRO A 101 11.53 -2.04 3.53
C PRO A 101 12.64 -1.93 4.59
N PRO A 102 13.74 -2.69 4.45
CA PRO A 102 14.90 -2.54 5.32
C PRO A 102 15.54 -1.16 5.08
N ASN A 103 16.10 -0.56 6.14
CA ASN A 103 16.78 0.74 6.13
C ASN A 103 15.91 1.98 5.88
N GLU A 104 14.58 1.84 5.85
CA GLU A 104 13.69 2.99 5.80
C GLU A 104 13.28 3.43 7.22
N ASN A 105 13.54 4.69 7.53
CA ASN A 105 13.16 5.26 8.83
C ASN A 105 11.71 5.73 8.84
N ASN A 106 11.14 6.03 7.67
CA ASN A 106 9.77 6.52 7.54
C ASN A 106 9.06 5.80 6.39
N VAL A 107 7.82 5.37 6.62
CA VAL A 107 6.97 4.82 5.56
C VAL A 107 5.52 5.30 5.67
N THR A 108 4.85 5.40 4.54
CA THR A 108 3.40 5.54 4.44
C THR A 108 2.81 4.21 4.00
N ILE A 109 1.80 3.73 4.70
CA ILE A 109 1.10 2.49 4.34
C ILE A 109 -0.28 2.86 3.83
N LEU A 110 -0.54 2.60 2.55
CA LEU A 110 -1.86 2.73 1.97
C LEU A 110 -2.60 1.40 2.12
N LEU A 111 -3.74 1.42 2.82
CA LEU A 111 -4.64 0.27 2.92
C LEU A 111 -5.77 0.42 1.91
N ALA A 112 -5.79 -0.46 0.91
CA ALA A 112 -6.87 -0.56 -0.06
C ALA A 112 -7.80 -1.72 0.28
N PRO A 113 -9.12 -1.61 0.06
CA PRO A 113 -10.03 -2.73 0.23
C PRO A 113 -9.54 -3.95 -0.57
N GLY A 114 -9.76 -5.14 -0.01
CA GLY A 114 -9.34 -6.44 -0.55
C GLY A 114 -10.48 -7.46 -0.54
N ALA A 115 -10.15 -8.74 -0.71
CA ALA A 115 -11.13 -9.84 -0.72
C ALA A 115 -11.78 -9.99 0.65
N ALA A 116 -13.08 -10.31 0.71
CA ALA A 116 -13.67 -10.87 1.91
C ALA A 116 -13.40 -10.05 3.20
N GLY A 117 -13.33 -8.72 3.07
CA GLY A 117 -13.06 -7.81 4.19
C GLY A 117 -11.60 -7.79 4.68
N ALA A 118 -10.67 -8.31 3.88
CA ALA A 118 -9.24 -8.03 3.98
C ALA A 118 -8.90 -6.70 3.27
N TYR A 119 -7.66 -6.26 3.43
CA TYR A 119 -7.09 -5.09 2.78
C TYR A 119 -5.73 -5.44 2.17
N GLU A 120 -5.43 -4.82 1.04
CA GLU A 120 -4.09 -4.82 0.44
C GLU A 120 -3.29 -3.66 1.03
N ALA A 121 -2.07 -3.93 1.49
CA ALA A 121 -1.19 -2.91 2.04
C ALA A 121 -0.08 -2.56 1.04
N PHE A 122 -0.02 -1.29 0.64
CA PHE A 122 1.05 -0.77 -0.21
C PHE A 122 1.96 0.11 0.63
N VAL A 123 3.24 -0.27 0.71
CA VAL A 123 4.24 0.50 1.45
C VAL A 123 4.91 1.49 0.52
N ILE A 124 4.78 2.77 0.84
CA ILE A 124 5.36 3.89 0.12
C ILE A 124 6.49 4.45 0.99
N PRO A 125 7.76 4.34 0.56
CA PRO A 125 8.88 4.88 1.31
C PRO A 125 8.78 6.40 1.53
N GLY A 126 9.16 6.83 2.73
CA GLY A 126 9.19 8.23 3.13
C GLY A 126 7.88 8.78 3.69
N ASP A 127 7.97 10.02 4.15
CA ASP A 127 6.85 10.83 4.63
C ASP A 127 5.98 11.28 3.43
N PRO A 128 4.65 11.12 3.48
CA PRO A 128 3.81 11.55 2.37
C PRO A 128 3.76 13.09 2.25
N ARG A 129 4.25 13.82 3.26
CA ARG A 129 4.36 15.28 3.31
C ARG A 129 5.78 15.80 3.07
N GLY A 130 6.71 14.95 2.66
CA GLY A 130 8.12 15.32 2.47
C GLY A 130 8.42 16.11 1.18
N PHE A 131 7.46 16.84 0.59
CA PHE A 131 7.67 17.58 -0.66
C PHE A 131 6.98 18.96 -0.64
N PRO A 132 7.35 19.93 -1.48
CA PRO A 132 6.79 21.28 -1.39
C PRO A 132 5.26 21.35 -1.61
N TYR A 133 4.59 22.29 -0.94
CA TYR A 133 3.19 22.61 -1.21
C TYR A 133 2.97 23.15 -2.63
N GLY A 134 1.75 23.00 -3.16
CA GLY A 134 1.40 23.37 -4.53
C GLY A 134 1.90 22.38 -5.59
N ARG A 135 2.50 21.26 -5.18
CA ARG A 135 3.02 20.22 -6.07
C ARG A 135 2.23 18.93 -5.95
N ALA A 136 2.50 18.00 -6.86
CA ALA A 136 1.97 16.65 -6.81
C ALA A 136 3.09 15.60 -6.68
N LYS A 137 2.85 14.55 -5.91
CA LYS A 137 3.68 13.34 -5.87
C LYS A 137 2.95 12.21 -6.58
N LEU A 138 3.49 11.82 -7.72
CA LEU A 138 3.04 10.71 -8.54
C LEU A 138 3.55 9.41 -7.92
N ILE A 139 2.71 8.41 -7.71
CA ILE A 139 3.10 7.14 -7.08
C ILE A 139 2.56 6.00 -7.93
N ASN A 140 3.44 5.15 -8.46
CA ASN A 140 3.04 3.97 -9.22
C ASN A 140 2.98 2.75 -8.29
N ILE A 141 1.78 2.34 -7.88
CA ILE A 141 1.57 1.07 -7.14
C ILE A 141 1.13 -0.08 -8.04
N THR A 142 1.18 0.09 -9.36
CA THR A 142 0.95 -1.01 -10.30
C THR A 142 2.15 -1.96 -10.33
N ASN A 143 1.97 -3.16 -10.91
CA ASN A 143 3.03 -4.15 -11.08
C ASN A 143 3.85 -3.97 -12.37
N GLN A 144 3.66 -2.87 -13.10
CA GLN A 144 4.37 -2.60 -14.35
C GLN A 144 4.86 -1.14 -14.41
N PRO A 145 5.92 -0.85 -15.18
CA PRO A 145 6.32 0.54 -15.42
C PRO A 145 5.22 1.32 -16.12
N LEU A 146 4.99 2.55 -15.66
CA LEU A 146 4.14 3.53 -16.32
C LEU A 146 5.05 4.56 -17.01
N VAL A 147 4.65 5.02 -18.19
CA VAL A 147 5.21 6.24 -18.78
C VAL A 147 4.24 7.37 -18.53
N ILE A 148 4.75 8.42 -17.90
CA ILE A 148 3.96 9.55 -17.46
C ILE A 148 4.48 10.80 -18.14
N ARG A 149 3.57 11.60 -18.68
CA ARG A 149 3.88 12.94 -19.18
C ARG A 149 3.02 13.95 -18.42
N CYS A 150 3.66 14.99 -17.91
CA CYS A 150 3.00 16.11 -17.23
C CYS A 150 3.14 17.37 -18.08
N ASN A 151 2.08 18.16 -18.26
CA ASN A 151 2.12 19.49 -18.90
C ASN A 151 2.84 19.60 -20.26
N LYS A 152 2.91 18.52 -21.05
CA LYS A 152 3.68 18.38 -22.31
C LYS A 152 5.20 18.31 -22.14
N ASP A 153 5.70 18.13 -20.93
CA ASP A 153 7.11 17.90 -20.65
C ASP A 153 7.61 16.56 -21.22
N ALA A 154 8.90 16.29 -21.07
CA ALA A 154 9.48 15.00 -21.40
C ALA A 154 8.78 13.89 -20.59
N ALA A 155 8.46 12.77 -21.25
CA ALA A 155 7.85 11.65 -20.58
C ALA A 155 8.86 10.96 -19.64
N VAL A 156 8.42 10.63 -18.43
CA VAL A 156 9.22 9.94 -17.42
C VAL A 156 8.70 8.52 -17.24
N SER A 157 9.62 7.56 -17.17
CA SER A 157 9.28 6.17 -16.84
C SER A 157 9.23 6.01 -15.32
N LEU A 158 8.04 5.87 -14.76
CA LEU A 158 7.80 5.60 -13.35
C LEU A 158 7.66 4.08 -13.13
N THR A 159 8.71 3.44 -12.61
CA THR A 159 8.70 1.99 -12.32
C THR A 159 7.78 1.65 -11.14
N ALA A 160 7.40 0.38 -11.02
CA ALA A 160 6.55 -0.11 -9.95
C ALA A 160 7.16 0.21 -8.56
N GLY A 161 6.33 0.72 -7.64
CA GLY A 161 6.73 1.13 -6.29
C GLY A 161 7.52 2.44 -6.22
N LYS A 162 7.76 3.13 -7.34
CA LYS A 162 8.45 4.43 -7.34
C LYS A 162 7.48 5.60 -7.29
N ALA A 163 8.02 6.72 -6.86
CA ALA A 163 7.32 7.99 -6.79
C ALA A 163 8.16 9.11 -7.41
N GLU A 164 7.50 10.11 -7.98
CA GLU A 164 8.12 11.30 -8.58
C GLU A 164 7.35 12.55 -8.15
N VAL A 165 8.06 13.63 -7.81
CA VAL A 165 7.43 14.92 -7.51
C VAL A 165 7.39 15.76 -8.77
N VAL A 166 6.21 16.22 -9.15
CA VAL A 166 5.98 17.06 -10.31
C VAL A 166 5.35 18.39 -9.91
N GLU A 167 5.60 19.41 -10.71
CA GLU A 167 5.06 20.74 -10.52
C GLU A 167 4.10 21.12 -11.66
N PRO A 168 3.10 21.98 -11.40
CA PRO A 168 2.30 22.53 -12.48
C PRO A 168 3.16 23.45 -13.36
N ALA A 169 2.68 23.76 -14.56
CA ALA A 169 3.35 24.71 -15.45
C ALA A 169 3.51 26.09 -14.74
N THR A 170 4.53 26.85 -15.14
CA THR A 170 4.78 28.19 -14.57
C THR A 170 3.52 29.06 -14.64
N ASN A 171 3.19 29.72 -13.52
CA ASN A 171 1.99 30.55 -13.36
C ASN A 171 0.65 29.80 -13.54
N SER A 172 0.64 28.49 -13.36
CA SER A 172 -0.57 27.65 -13.40
C SER A 172 -0.72 26.86 -12.09
N THR A 173 -1.96 26.58 -11.73
CA THR A 173 -2.31 25.59 -10.70
C THR A 173 -2.77 24.27 -11.31
N SER A 174 -2.90 24.21 -12.63
CA SER A 174 -3.35 23.01 -13.34
C SER A 174 -2.17 22.12 -13.72
N LEU A 175 -2.32 20.82 -13.46
CA LEU A 175 -1.40 19.76 -13.82
C LEU A 175 -2.12 18.78 -14.75
N PHE A 176 -1.76 18.79 -16.03
CA PHE A 176 -2.25 17.80 -16.99
C PHE A 176 -1.36 16.57 -16.94
N VAL A 177 -1.93 15.40 -16.66
CA VAL A 177 -1.20 14.12 -16.55
C VAL A 177 -1.71 13.17 -17.62
N GLU A 178 -0.80 12.61 -18.42
CA GLU A 178 -1.05 11.52 -19.35
C GLU A 178 -0.27 10.28 -18.91
N LEU A 179 -0.91 9.11 -18.90
CA LEU A 179 -0.30 7.82 -18.58
C LEU A 179 -0.38 6.89 -19.79
N ALA A 180 0.71 6.17 -20.04
CA ALA A 180 0.77 5.11 -21.03
C ALA A 180 1.55 3.90 -20.50
N VAL A 181 1.28 2.74 -21.09
CA VAL A 181 2.06 1.51 -20.85
C VAL A 181 2.53 0.93 -22.16
N ARG A 182 3.60 0.14 -22.12
CA ARG A 182 4.11 -0.58 -23.29
C ARG A 182 3.45 -1.95 -23.38
N LYS A 183 2.63 -2.19 -24.41
CA LYS A 183 1.96 -3.47 -24.66
C LYS A 183 2.25 -3.93 -26.09
N GLY A 184 2.86 -5.12 -26.24
CA GLY A 184 3.22 -5.66 -27.55
C GLY A 184 4.17 -4.75 -28.35
N GLY A 185 5.12 -4.10 -27.66
CA GLY A 185 6.07 -3.18 -28.27
C GLY A 185 5.52 -1.78 -28.61
N LYS A 186 4.20 -1.56 -28.50
CA LYS A 186 3.54 -0.28 -28.77
C LYS A 186 3.16 0.43 -27.47
N TRP A 187 3.14 1.76 -27.50
CA TRP A 187 2.61 2.57 -26.40
C TRP A 187 1.09 2.60 -26.49
N LYS A 188 0.41 2.18 -25.42
CA LYS A 188 -1.04 2.30 -25.25
C LYS A 188 -1.30 3.33 -24.16
N ARG A 189 -2.00 4.42 -24.50
CA ARG A 189 -2.48 5.39 -23.51
C ARG A 189 -3.55 4.71 -22.63
N LEU A 190 -3.46 4.93 -21.33
CA LEU A 190 -4.38 4.37 -20.33
C LEU A 190 -5.24 5.42 -19.64
N TYR A 191 -4.71 6.64 -19.50
CA TYR A 191 -5.35 7.68 -18.70
C TYR A 191 -4.84 9.03 -19.16
N ASP A 192 -5.71 10.02 -19.20
CA ASP A 192 -5.32 11.43 -19.15
C ASP A 192 -6.33 12.21 -18.32
N ASN A 193 -5.85 13.21 -17.56
CA ASN A 193 -6.72 14.07 -16.78
C ASN A 193 -6.03 15.39 -16.41
N LEU A 194 -6.83 16.41 -16.12
CA LEU A 194 -6.38 17.70 -15.63
C LEU A 194 -6.68 17.81 -14.13
N PHE A 195 -5.65 17.98 -13.31
CA PHE A 195 -5.78 18.18 -11.88
C PHE A 195 -5.55 19.65 -11.52
N ASN A 196 -6.43 20.23 -10.70
CA ASN A 196 -6.20 21.54 -10.11
C ASN A 196 -5.55 21.38 -8.73
N LEU A 197 -4.30 21.80 -8.64
CA LEU A 197 -3.47 21.78 -7.43
C LEU A 197 -3.73 23.05 -6.61
N ASN A 198 -3.87 22.89 -5.30
CA ASN A 198 -3.99 24.02 -4.39
C ASN A 198 -2.57 24.39 -3.89
N PRO A 199 -2.14 25.67 -3.99
CA PRO A 199 -0.84 26.10 -3.47
C PRO A 199 -0.60 25.83 -1.99
N LYS A 200 -1.67 25.60 -1.21
CA LYS A 200 -1.63 25.28 0.23
C LYS A 200 -1.83 23.80 0.53
N GLU A 201 -1.75 22.94 -0.48
CA GLU A 201 -1.88 21.49 -0.33
C GLU A 201 -0.70 20.79 -1.00
N GLN A 202 -0.38 19.62 -0.46
CA GLN A 202 0.40 18.60 -1.16
C GLN A 202 -0.59 17.60 -1.76
N THR A 203 -0.44 17.26 -3.04
CA THR A 203 -1.33 16.29 -3.71
C THR A 203 -0.60 14.99 -3.96
N LEU A 204 -1.12 13.86 -3.50
CA LEU A 204 -0.66 12.53 -3.93
C LEU A 204 -1.55 12.03 -5.07
N LEU A 205 -0.94 11.61 -6.17
CA LEU A 205 -1.61 10.94 -7.28
C LEU A 205 -1.13 9.50 -7.31
N ILE A 206 -1.96 8.58 -6.82
CA ILE A 206 -1.61 7.16 -6.67
C ILE A 206 -2.25 6.36 -7.80
N PHE A 207 -1.42 5.75 -8.63
CA PHE A 207 -1.82 4.97 -9.79
C PHE A 207 -1.85 3.48 -9.46
N SER A 208 -3.02 2.87 -9.57
CA SER A 208 -3.26 1.43 -9.33
C SER A 208 -3.88 0.76 -10.55
N ARG A 209 -3.80 -0.57 -10.66
CA ARG A 209 -4.37 -1.32 -11.78
C ARG A 209 -5.87 -1.58 -11.57
N GLY A 210 -6.63 -1.47 -12.66
CA GLY A 210 -8.09 -1.56 -12.66
C GLY A 210 -8.68 -2.96 -12.43
N ASP A 211 -7.89 -4.03 -12.60
CA ASP A 211 -8.33 -5.41 -12.41
C ASP A 211 -8.24 -5.91 -10.97
N SER A 212 -7.65 -5.13 -10.06
CA SER A 212 -7.94 -5.33 -8.65
C SER A 212 -9.41 -4.98 -8.45
N LYS A 213 -10.19 -6.04 -8.24
CA LYS A 213 -11.65 -6.08 -8.05
C LYS A 213 -12.16 -5.20 -6.90
N TYR A 214 -11.29 -4.48 -6.21
CA TYR A 214 -11.59 -3.70 -5.03
C TYR A 214 -11.46 -2.20 -5.21
N PHE A 215 -10.85 -1.77 -6.31
CA PHE A 215 -10.82 -0.36 -6.62
C PHE A 215 -12.12 -0.01 -7.36
N LEU A 216 -13.02 0.76 -6.78
CA LEU A 216 -14.17 1.27 -7.52
C LEU A 216 -13.75 2.54 -8.24
N SER A 217 -13.91 2.56 -9.57
CA SER A 217 -13.97 3.82 -10.31
C SER A 217 -15.21 4.57 -9.81
N SER A 218 -15.06 5.79 -9.31
CA SER A 218 -16.22 6.64 -8.99
C SER A 218 -17.06 6.98 -10.23
N ALA A 219 -16.54 6.69 -11.43
CA ALA A 219 -17.19 6.96 -12.71
C ALA A 219 -17.83 5.71 -13.37
N GLY A 220 -17.77 4.52 -12.76
CA GLY A 220 -18.42 3.32 -13.33
C GLY A 220 -17.79 2.76 -14.62
N ASP A 221 -16.79 3.41 -15.21
CA ASP A 221 -16.10 2.91 -16.40
C ASP A 221 -15.21 1.69 -16.09
N VAL A 222 -15.67 0.53 -16.54
CA VAL A 222 -15.01 -0.78 -16.39
C VAL A 222 -13.82 -0.94 -17.35
N GLU A 223 -13.61 -0.02 -18.30
CA GLU A 223 -12.57 -0.12 -19.33
C GLU A 223 -11.22 0.51 -18.94
N ASN A 224 -11.14 1.25 -17.84
CA ASN A 224 -9.90 1.91 -17.45
C ASN A 224 -8.96 0.94 -16.69
N GLU A 225 -7.91 0.49 -17.39
CA GLU A 225 -6.85 -0.39 -16.86
C GLU A 225 -6.09 0.23 -15.67
N VAL A 226 -6.20 1.54 -15.43
CA VAL A 226 -5.58 2.26 -14.32
C VAL A 226 -6.60 3.12 -13.58
N LYS A 227 -6.53 3.09 -12.24
CA LYS A 227 -7.31 3.93 -11.34
C LYS A 227 -6.38 4.90 -10.63
N VAL A 228 -6.86 6.13 -10.42
CA VAL A 228 -6.09 7.20 -9.79
C VAL A 228 -6.76 7.62 -8.50
N VAL A 229 -6.02 7.59 -7.40
CA VAL A 229 -6.45 8.20 -6.14
C VAL A 229 -5.80 9.54 -6.01
N VAL A 230 -6.61 10.52 -5.64
CA VAL A 230 -6.14 11.86 -5.30
C VAL A 230 -6.26 12.02 -3.79
N ILE A 231 -5.13 12.19 -3.11
CA ILE A 231 -5.09 12.53 -1.70
C ILE A 231 -4.56 13.95 -1.58
N ARG A 232 -5.29 14.80 -0.88
CA ARG A 232 -4.91 16.20 -0.63
C ARG A 232 -4.52 16.33 0.83
N LEU A 233 -3.28 16.73 1.07
CA LEU A 233 -2.76 16.97 2.40
C LEU A 233 -2.69 18.49 2.58
N PRO A 234 -3.58 19.09 3.38
CA PRO A 234 -3.54 20.53 3.61
C PRO A 234 -2.27 20.90 4.36
N GLU A 235 -1.80 22.13 4.16
CA GLU A 235 -0.81 22.75 5.03
C GLU A 235 -1.27 22.61 6.48
N GLU A 236 -0.42 21.97 7.30
CA GLU A 236 -0.68 21.95 8.72
C GLU A 236 -0.71 23.41 9.19
N PRO A 237 -1.76 23.85 9.91
CA PRO A 237 -1.74 25.16 10.53
C PRO A 237 -0.42 25.27 11.27
N PRO A 238 0.32 26.40 11.15
CA PRO A 238 1.53 26.62 11.94
C PRO A 238 1.14 26.27 13.36
N ALA A 239 1.75 25.22 13.94
CA ALA A 239 1.30 24.61 15.18
C ALA A 239 0.93 25.74 16.11
N ALA A 240 -0.39 26.00 16.24
CA ALA A 240 -0.82 27.23 16.86
C ALA A 240 -0.16 27.18 18.22
N GLN A 241 0.47 28.28 18.63
CA GLN A 241 1.05 28.48 19.95
C GLN A 241 -0.09 28.39 20.99
N LEU A 242 -0.76 27.24 21.07
CA LEU A 242 -1.86 26.84 21.96
C LEU A 242 -1.31 26.58 23.37
N ALA A 243 -0.23 27.26 23.72
CA ALA A 243 0.42 27.22 25.01
C ALA A 243 0.93 28.62 25.34
N LYS A 244 0.01 29.59 25.51
CA LYS A 244 0.25 30.86 26.23
C LYS A 244 -1.06 31.59 26.61
N THR A 245 -2.07 30.84 27.03
CA THR A 245 -3.20 31.41 27.78
C THR A 245 -3.64 30.39 28.83
N GLN A 246 -2.82 30.27 29.87
CA GLN A 246 -3.24 29.87 31.21
C GLN A 246 -2.99 31.06 32.11
#